data_AF-A0A167NXG6-F1
#
_entry.id   AF-A0A167NXG6-F1
#
_cell.length_a   1.000
_cell.length_b   1.000
_cell.length_c   1.000
_cell.angle_alpha   90.00
_cell.angle_beta   90.00
_cell.angle_gamma   90.00
#
_symmetry.space_group_name_H-M   'P 1'
#
loop_
_entity.id
_entity.type
_entity.pdbx_description
1 polymer ?
#
loop_
_entity_poly.entity_id
_entity_poly.type
_entity_poly.pdbx_seq_one_letter_code
_entity_poly.pdbx_strand_id
1 'polypeptide(L)'
;MEGRVDQTLLRRWLTLTPTFLLLDSSSHPSPSGLLSWQLGLQALINLMLALHTRNQLEWETMNAASRALAECWSICLCWTGMELAKGAVQGAGGKLKAVLDRDDPTRYKGRPLYPVEG
;
A
#
# COMPACT_ATOMS: atom_id res chain seq x y z
N MET A 1 5.06 25.72 -12.81
CA MET A 1 3.79 25.22 -12.29
C MET A 1 4.07 23.89 -11.62
N GLU A 2 4.21 23.86 -10.29
CA GLU A 2 4.30 22.59 -9.57
C GLU A 2 2.92 21.94 -9.58
N GLY A 3 2.76 20.88 -10.38
CA GLY A 3 1.57 20.05 -10.34
C GLY A 3 1.52 19.30 -9.01
N ARG A 4 0.66 19.75 -8.09
CA ARG A 4 0.35 18.99 -6.87
C ARG A 4 -0.41 17.74 -7.27
N VAL A 5 0.06 16.57 -6.84
CA VAL A 5 -0.65 15.31 -7.00
C VAL A 5 -1.91 15.36 -6.14
N ASP A 6 -3.07 15.02 -6.71
CA ASP A 6 -4.30 14.85 -5.93
C ASP A 6 -4.21 13.56 -5.09
N GLN A 7 -3.93 13.73 -3.80
CA GLN A 7 -3.83 12.62 -2.88
C GLN A 7 -5.18 12.00 -2.50
N THR A 8 -6.30 12.67 -2.81
CA THR A 8 -7.64 12.08 -2.64
C THR A 8 -7.84 10.94 -3.62
N LEU A 9 -7.41 11.12 -4.87
CA LEU A 9 -7.44 10.05 -5.87
C LEU A 9 -6.46 8.93 -5.52
N LEU A 10 -5.25 9.25 -5.05
CA LEU A 10 -4.29 8.26 -4.56
C LEU A 10 -4.88 7.41 -3.43
N ARG A 11 -5.53 8.02 -2.44
CA ARG A 11 -6.22 7.30 -1.35
C ARG A 11 -7.30 6.35 -1.87
N ARG A 12 -8.09 6.77 -2.87
CA ARG A 12 -9.10 5.89 -3.49
C ARG A 12 -8.46 4.63 -4.07
N TRP A 13 -7.36 4.78 -4.81
CA TRP A 13 -6.64 3.63 -5.37
C TRP A 13 -6.01 2.73 -4.29
N LEU A 14 -5.45 3.31 -3.23
CA LEU A 14 -4.96 2.55 -2.07
C LEU A 14 -6.10 1.71 -1.46
N THR A 15 -7.27 2.33 -1.19
CA THR A 15 -8.42 1.63 -0.61
C THR A 15 -8.99 0.54 -1.51
N LEU A 16 -8.86 0.66 -2.84
CA LEU A 16 -9.30 -0.39 -3.77
C LEU A 16 -8.29 -1.53 -3.94
N THR A 17 -7.05 -1.37 -3.47
CA THR A 17 -5.98 -2.36 -3.64
C THR A 17 -6.34 -3.74 -3.08
N PRO A 18 -6.93 -3.89 -1.87
CA PRO A 18 -7.36 -5.19 -1.35
C PRO A 18 -8.49 -5.82 -2.18
N THR A 19 -9.43 -5.01 -2.67
CA THR A 19 -10.54 -5.48 -3.52
C THR A 19 -10.01 -6.04 -4.84
N PHE A 20 -9.07 -5.34 -5.50
CA PHE A 20 -8.46 -5.86 -6.73
C PHE A 20 -7.65 -7.12 -6.49
N LEU A 21 -6.92 -7.22 -5.37
CA LEU A 21 -6.23 -8.46 -4.99
C LEU A 21 -7.21 -9.64 -4.91
N LEU A 22 -8.35 -9.44 -4.25
CA LEU A 22 -9.39 -10.48 -4.13
C LEU A 22 -10.00 -10.83 -5.49
N LEU A 23 -10.32 -9.84 -6.32
CA LEU A 23 -10.92 -10.08 -7.65
C LEU A 23 -9.97 -10.86 -8.57
N ASP A 24 -8.71 -10.45 -8.62
CA ASP A 24 -7.68 -11.04 -9.48
C ASP A 24 -7.25 -12.44 -9.02
N SER A 25 -7.49 -12.78 -7.74
CA SER A 25 -7.20 -14.10 -7.18
C SER A 25 -8.40 -15.06 -7.16
N SER A 26 -9.65 -14.55 -7.25
CA SER A 26 -10.87 -15.35 -7.04
C SER A 26 -11.70 -15.61 -8.29
N SER A 27 -12.12 -14.53 -8.96
CA SER A 27 -13.27 -14.56 -9.87
C SER A 27 -12.85 -14.48 -11.33
N HIS A 28 -11.65 -13.94 -11.58
CA HIS A 28 -11.01 -13.91 -12.90
C HIS A 28 -9.51 -14.19 -12.80
N PRO A 29 -9.10 -15.43 -12.47
CA PRO A 29 -7.68 -15.79 -12.41
C PRO A 29 -7.07 -15.76 -13.82
N SER A 30 -6.67 -14.57 -14.27
CA SER A 30 -5.78 -14.40 -15.41
C SER A 30 -4.33 -14.58 -14.93
N PRO A 31 -3.46 -15.26 -15.68
CA PRO A 31 -2.02 -15.28 -15.40
C PRO A 31 -1.42 -13.89 -15.21
N SER A 32 -2.02 -12.86 -15.81
CA SER A 32 -1.58 -11.47 -15.73
C SER A 32 -2.26 -10.62 -14.66
N GLY A 33 -3.34 -11.10 -14.02
CA GLY A 33 -4.13 -10.31 -13.06
C GLY A 33 -3.29 -9.92 -11.84
N LEU A 34 -2.78 -10.94 -11.14
CA LEU A 34 -1.95 -10.74 -9.96
C LEU A 34 -0.66 -9.94 -10.26
N LEU A 35 -0.05 -10.14 -11.43
CA LEU A 35 1.11 -9.38 -11.87
C LEU A 35 0.76 -7.89 -12.09
N SER A 36 -0.40 -7.61 -12.71
CA SER A 36 -0.87 -6.25 -12.97
C SER A 36 -1.21 -5.54 -11.66
N TRP A 37 -1.85 -6.24 -10.73
CA TRP A 37 -2.09 -5.76 -9.37
C TRP A 37 -0.79 -5.40 -8.65
N GLN A 38 0.23 -6.28 -8.71
CA GLN A 38 1.54 -6.03 -8.10
C GLN A 38 2.20 -4.77 -8.68
N LEU A 39 2.15 -4.60 -10.01
CA LEU A 39 2.68 -3.41 -10.68
C LEU A 39 1.94 -2.15 -10.23
N GLY A 40 0.60 -2.23 -10.11
CA GLY A 40 -0.23 -1.15 -9.60
C GLY A 40 0.14 -0.76 -8.16
N LEU A 41 0.23 -1.72 -7.25
CA LEU A 41 0.69 -1.50 -5.88
C LEU A 41 2.07 -0.84 -5.87
N GLN A 42 3.02 -1.35 -6.65
CA GLN A 42 4.37 -0.80 -6.73
C GLN A 42 4.38 0.66 -7.22
N ALA A 43 3.53 1.02 -8.18
CA ALA A 43 3.38 2.38 -8.66
C ALA A 43 2.82 3.33 -7.59
N LEU A 44 1.79 2.89 -6.84
CA LEU A 44 1.21 3.67 -5.74
C LEU A 44 2.24 3.94 -4.64
N ILE A 45 3.01 2.93 -4.24
CA ILE A 45 4.05 3.06 -3.23
C ILE A 45 5.18 3.98 -3.71
N ASN A 46 5.62 3.85 -4.96
CA ASN A 46 6.65 4.74 -5.51
C ASN A 46 6.19 6.20 -5.56
N LEU A 47 4.92 6.44 -5.89
CA LEU A 47 4.33 7.78 -5.86
C LEU A 47 4.32 8.34 -4.43
N MET A 48 3.95 7.54 -3.43
CA MET A 48 4.02 7.95 -2.02
C MET A 48 5.44 8.32 -1.58
N LEU A 49 6.43 7.51 -1.95
CA LEU A 49 7.84 7.81 -1.64
C LEU A 49 8.29 9.11 -2.30
N ALA A 50 7.92 9.34 -3.57
CA ALA A 50 8.21 10.60 -4.26
C ALA A 50 7.52 11.82 -3.62
N LEU A 51 6.30 11.65 -3.10
CA LEU A 51 5.63 12.69 -2.32
C LEU A 51 6.34 12.92 -0.98
N HIS A 52 6.82 11.86 -0.32
CA HIS A 52 7.55 11.97 0.93
C HIS A 52 8.86 12.75 0.74
N THR A 53 9.67 12.44 -0.29
CA THR A 53 10.93 13.15 -0.54
C THR A 53 10.74 14.63 -0.84
N ARG A 54 9.56 15.02 -1.34
CA ARG A 54 9.14 16.42 -1.54
C ARG A 54 8.48 17.06 -0.32
N ASN A 55 8.40 16.33 0.80
CA ASN A 55 7.64 16.70 1.99
C ASN A 55 6.14 17.00 1.73
N GLN A 56 5.59 16.43 0.67
CA GLN A 56 4.21 16.63 0.22
C GLN A 56 3.28 15.49 0.66
N LEU A 57 3.82 14.34 1.09
CA LEU A 57 2.99 13.21 1.52
C LEU A 57 2.18 13.58 2.77
N GLU A 58 0.86 13.44 2.63
CA GLU A 58 -0.13 13.67 3.68
C GLU A 58 -0.22 12.44 4.61
N TRP A 59 -0.50 12.68 5.89
CA TRP A 59 -0.68 11.60 6.85
C TRP A 59 -1.88 10.71 6.49
N GLU A 60 -2.97 11.31 5.99
CA GLU A 60 -4.19 10.61 5.60
C GLU A 60 -3.89 9.56 4.51
N THR A 61 -2.97 9.88 3.60
CA THR A 61 -2.49 8.98 2.54
C THR A 61 -1.63 7.85 3.11
N MET A 62 -0.70 8.17 4.01
CA MET A 62 0.11 7.16 4.70
C MET A 62 -0.76 6.20 5.52
N ASN A 63 -1.78 6.73 6.20
CA ASN A 63 -2.72 5.96 6.99
C ASN A 63 -3.60 5.05 6.11
N ALA A 64 -4.08 5.54 4.97
CA ALA A 64 -4.81 4.73 4.00
C ALA A 64 -3.96 3.57 3.45
N ALA A 65 -2.67 3.82 3.19
CA ALA A 65 -1.75 2.78 2.75
C ALA A 65 -1.49 1.72 3.85
N SER A 66 -1.30 2.14 5.10
CA SER A 66 -1.14 1.21 6.23
C SER A 66 -2.33 0.25 6.33
N ARG A 67 -3.56 0.80 6.25
CA ARG A 67 -4.80 0.01 6.22
C ARG A 67 -4.87 -0.95 5.06
N ALA A 68 -4.63 -0.45 3.84
CA ALA A 68 -4.70 -1.26 2.63
C ALA A 68 -3.68 -2.42 2.66
N LEU A 69 -2.47 -2.19 3.16
CA LEU A 69 -1.45 -3.24 3.29
C LEU A 69 -1.84 -4.29 4.34
N ALA A 70 -2.40 -3.87 5.48
CA ALA A 70 -2.90 -4.79 6.49
C ALA A 70 -4.04 -5.66 5.93
N GLU A 71 -5.01 -5.07 5.24
CA GLU A 71 -6.11 -5.80 4.60
C GLU A 71 -5.60 -6.76 3.50
N CYS A 72 -4.65 -6.32 2.66
CA CYS A 72 -4.01 -7.20 1.67
C CYS A 72 -3.28 -8.37 2.33
N TRP A 73 -2.60 -8.13 3.45
CA TRP A 73 -1.92 -9.19 4.20
C TRP A 73 -2.91 -10.21 4.74
N SER A 74 -4.01 -9.77 5.35
CA SER A 74 -5.08 -10.67 5.80
C SER A 74 -5.64 -11.52 4.66
N ILE A 75 -5.92 -10.93 3.49
CA ILE A 75 -6.37 -11.68 2.30
C ILE A 75 -5.35 -12.74 1.88
N CYS A 76 -4.06 -12.37 1.84
CA CYS A 76 -2.98 -13.29 1.48
C CYS A 76 -2.85 -14.48 2.45
N LEU A 77 -3.21 -14.31 3.72
CA LEU A 77 -3.17 -15.38 4.73
C LEU A 77 -4.37 -16.34 4.62
N CYS A 78 -5.50 -15.89 4.09
CA CYS A 78 -6.69 -16.73 4.00
C CYS A 78 -6.63 -17.76 2.85
N TRP A 79 -5.79 -17.55 1.83
CA TRP A 79 -5.84 -18.28 0.55
C TRP A 79 -4.48 -18.92 0.21
N THR A 80 -4.50 -20.09 -0.44
CA THR A 80 -3.28 -20.75 -0.92
C THR A 80 -2.78 -20.14 -2.24
N GLY A 81 -1.49 -20.28 -2.55
CA GLY A 81 -0.92 -19.77 -3.81
C GLY A 81 -0.63 -18.25 -3.85
N MET A 82 -0.70 -17.57 -2.70
CA MET A 82 -0.56 -16.10 -2.60
C MET A 82 0.89 -15.61 -2.45
N GLU A 83 1.91 -16.41 -2.76
CA GLU A 83 3.30 -16.07 -2.44
C GLU A 83 3.81 -14.80 -3.14
N LEU A 84 3.40 -14.58 -4.40
CA LEU A 84 3.71 -13.35 -5.12
C LEU A 84 3.05 -12.13 -4.44
N ALA A 85 1.80 -12.27 -4.01
CA ALA A 85 1.08 -11.21 -3.31
C ALA A 85 1.72 -10.89 -1.95
N LYS A 86 2.05 -11.91 -1.16
CA LYS A 86 2.76 -11.77 0.12
C LYS A 86 4.06 -11.01 -0.05
N GLY A 87 4.89 -11.40 -1.03
CA GLY A 87 6.15 -10.72 -1.33
C GLY A 87 5.95 -9.26 -1.73
N ALA A 88 4.91 -8.95 -2.52
CA ALA A 88 4.57 -7.59 -2.90
C ALA A 88 4.12 -6.73 -1.71
N VAL A 89 3.24 -7.26 -0.85
CA VAL A 89 2.76 -6.55 0.36
C VAL A 89 3.91 -6.30 1.34
N GLN A 90 4.75 -7.31 1.60
CA GLN A 90 5.92 -7.16 2.47
C GLN A 90 6.93 -6.17 1.91
N GLY A 91 7.20 -6.22 0.60
CA GLY A 91 8.08 -5.26 -0.07
C GLY A 91 7.56 -3.83 0.00
N ALA A 92 6.25 -3.63 -0.18
CA ALA A 92 5.59 -2.34 -0.01
C ALA A 92 5.70 -1.83 1.44
N GLY A 93 5.38 -2.68 2.42
CA GLY A 93 5.50 -2.36 3.84
C GLY A 93 6.93 -2.01 4.25
N GLY A 94 7.93 -2.76 3.78
CA GLY A 94 9.35 -2.48 4.01
C GLY A 94 9.78 -1.11 3.47
N LYS A 95 9.34 -0.75 2.26
CA LYS A 95 9.60 0.57 1.66
C LYS A 95 8.94 1.70 2.47
N LEU A 96 7.71 1.53 2.90
CA LEU A 96 7.00 2.53 3.69
C LEU A 96 7.53 2.64 5.13
N LYS A 97 8.07 1.56 5.70
CA LYS A 97 8.72 1.59 7.02
C LYS A 97 9.92 2.56 7.04
N ALA A 98 10.61 2.72 5.92
CA ALA A 98 11.73 3.65 5.80
C ALA A 98 11.33 5.13 5.88
N VAL A 99 10.04 5.46 5.77
CA VAL A 99 9.54 6.85 5.86
C VAL A 99 8.84 7.17 7.18
N LEU A 100 8.73 6.20 8.08
CA LEU A 100 8.12 6.37 9.41
C LEU A 100 9.03 7.16 10.34
N ASP A 101 8.46 7.58 11.47
CA ASP A 101 9.22 8.29 12.49
C ASP A 101 10.30 7.36 13.07
N ARG A 102 11.55 7.83 13.12
CA ARG A 102 12.71 7.00 13.51
C ARG A 102 12.58 6.41 14.90
N ASP A 103 12.00 7.17 15.82
CA ASP A 103 11.86 6.79 17.23
C ASP A 103 10.62 5.93 17.48
N ASP A 104 9.65 5.94 16.56
CA ASP A 104 8.40 5.20 16.69
C ASP A 104 7.89 4.75 15.31
N PRO A 105 8.17 3.49 14.90
CA PRO A 105 7.75 2.94 13.61
C PRO A 105 6.24 2.63 13.55
N THR A 106 5.44 3.12 14.49
CA THR A 106 3.96 3.12 14.40
C THR A 106 3.40 4.48 13.98
N ARG A 107 4.27 5.49 13.83
CA ARG A 107 3.88 6.88 13.56
C ARG A 107 4.49 7.42 12.27
N TYR A 108 3.79 8.38 11.70
CA TYR A 108 4.26 9.18 10.58
C TYR A 108 4.00 10.66 10.87
N LYS A 109 5.05 11.48 10.89
CA LYS A 109 4.99 12.91 11.20
C LYS A 109 4.31 13.17 12.56
N GLY A 110 4.66 12.36 13.57
CA GLY A 110 4.16 12.47 14.92
C GLY A 110 2.71 11.98 15.11
N ARG A 111 2.05 11.47 14.08
CA ARG A 111 0.67 10.97 14.17
C ARG A 111 0.63 9.45 14.05
N PRO A 112 -0.13 8.74 14.89
CA PRO A 112 -0.24 7.28 14.82
C PRO A 112 -0.86 6.85 13.48
N LEU A 113 -0.44 5.71 12.95
CA LEU A 113 -1.07 5.07 11.81
C LEU A 113 -2.05 3.98 12.26
N TYR A 114 -2.84 3.46 11.32
CA TYR A 114 -3.64 2.27 11.53
C TYR A 114 -2.75 1.14 12.07
N PRO A 115 -3.21 0.40 13.09
CA PRO A 115 -2.40 -0.62 13.74
C PRO A 115 -1.91 -1.64 12.72
N VAL A 116 -0.60 -1.83 12.69
CA VAL A 116 -0.04 -3.04 12.09
C VAL A 116 -0.22 -4.11 13.17
N GLU A 117 -1.33 -4.85 13.15
CA GLU A 117 -1.38 -6.11 13.89
C GLU A 117 -0.33 -7.02 13.25
N GLY A 118 0.77 -7.23 13.99
CA GLY A 118 1.86 -8.13 13.61
C GLY A 118 1.54 -9.56 13.98
#